data_AF-A0A9D4SPM7-F1
#
_entry.id   AF-A0A9D4SPM7-F1
#
_cell.length_a   1.000
_cell.length_b   1.000
_cell.length_c   1.000
_cell.angle_alpha   90.00
_cell.angle_beta   90.00
_cell.angle_gamma   90.00
#
_symmetry.space_group_name_H-M   'P 1'
#
loop_
_entity.id
_entity.type
_entity.pdbx_description
1 polymer ?
#
loop_
_entity_poly.entity_id
_entity_poly.type
_entity_poly.pdbx_seq_one_letter_code
_entity_poly.pdbx_strand_id
1 'polypeptide(L)'
;MSLSTADIKGDSIAANFFKPEQFVGDKQLTRLQSRWVLDFCQKVFSKDADETQQFLDVGCGIGDMTKDLLLPLCLPCRRIVGVDLSGEMVEHAERHFRHDKLAFAQLDIASEEDVTQFVDQYGLFDRVYSFNCLVWVRDQARALKNIARLLKPRGECLLVFHASMHALDVNRSLVEMERWGK
;
A
#
# COMPACT_ATOMS: atom_id res chain seq x y z
N MET A 1 -28.15 -11.49 24.28
CA MET A 1 -28.46 -10.41 23.31
C MET A 1 -27.60 -10.67 22.10
N SER A 2 -28.18 -11.23 21.03
CA SER A 2 -27.47 -11.59 19.81
C SER A 2 -27.07 -10.31 19.09
N LEU A 3 -25.78 -10.02 19.01
CA LEU A 3 -25.30 -8.98 18.10
C LEU A 3 -25.36 -9.54 16.68
N SER A 4 -26.32 -8.98 15.94
CA SER A 4 -26.52 -9.15 14.51
C SER A 4 -25.24 -8.80 13.75
N THR A 5 -24.85 -9.64 12.80
CA THR A 5 -23.74 -9.42 11.86
C THR A 5 -24.02 -8.32 10.82
N ALA A 6 -24.97 -7.42 11.09
CA ALA A 6 -25.47 -6.44 10.12
C ALA A 6 -24.89 -5.02 10.24
N ASP A 7 -24.10 -4.68 11.27
CA ASP A 7 -23.76 -3.28 11.56
C ASP A 7 -22.26 -2.88 11.48
N ILE A 8 -21.38 -3.69 10.87
CA ILE A 8 -20.02 -3.23 10.53
C ILE A 8 -19.96 -2.89 9.03
N LYS A 9 -20.51 -1.73 8.68
CA LYS A 9 -20.24 -1.10 7.38
C LYS A 9 -18.81 -0.54 7.38
N GLY A 10 -18.08 -0.78 6.30
CA GLY A 10 -17.07 0.14 5.79
C GLY A 10 -15.65 0.09 6.35
N ASP A 11 -15.43 -0.21 7.62
CA ASP A 11 -14.12 0.10 8.20
C ASP A 11 -13.07 -0.99 7.96
N SER A 12 -12.08 -0.66 7.13
CA SER A 12 -10.80 -1.35 7.08
C SER A 12 -10.17 -1.37 8.48
N ILE A 13 -9.74 -2.56 8.92
CA ILE A 13 -9.05 -2.76 10.21
C ILE A 13 -7.77 -1.90 10.27
N ALA A 14 -7.18 -1.50 9.15
CA ALA A 14 -5.91 -0.77 9.12
C ALA A 14 -5.97 0.65 9.69
N ALA A 15 -7.08 1.38 9.46
CA ALA A 15 -7.17 2.82 9.75
C ALA A 15 -7.05 3.14 11.25
N ASN A 16 -7.39 2.18 12.12
CA ASN A 16 -7.44 2.38 13.57
C ASN A 16 -6.23 1.86 14.35
N PHE A 17 -5.26 1.19 13.69
CA PHE A 17 -4.23 0.41 14.42
C PHE A 17 -2.86 1.06 14.49
N PHE A 18 -2.52 2.03 13.64
CA PHE A 18 -1.18 2.61 13.61
C PHE A 18 -1.22 4.13 13.51
N LYS A 19 -0.71 4.80 14.55
CA LYS A 19 -0.29 6.20 14.43
C LYS A 19 1.10 6.29 13.80
N PRO A 20 1.44 7.37 13.08
CA PRO A 20 2.76 7.52 12.47
C PRO A 20 3.91 7.27 13.45
N GLU A 21 3.81 7.77 14.69
CA GLU A 21 4.87 7.63 15.71
C GLU A 21 5.12 6.18 16.11
N GLN A 22 4.08 5.34 16.11
CA GLN A 22 4.19 3.90 16.41
C GLN A 22 4.79 3.12 15.23
N PHE A 23 4.65 3.65 14.02
CA PHE A 23 5.15 3.04 12.79
C PHE A 23 6.66 3.26 12.59
N VAL A 24 7.24 4.31 13.19
CA VAL A 24 8.69 4.62 13.11
C VAL A 24 9.56 3.58 13.87
N GLY A 25 8.99 2.81 14.80
CA GLY A 25 9.73 2.15 15.87
C GLY A 25 10.54 0.89 15.56
N ASP A 26 10.19 0.03 14.61
CA ASP A 26 10.99 -1.17 14.31
C ASP A 26 10.63 -1.85 12.97
N LYS A 27 11.31 -1.46 11.88
CA LYS A 27 11.05 -1.95 10.51
C LYS A 27 12.28 -2.38 9.75
N GLN A 28 13.42 -2.56 10.42
CA GLN A 28 14.68 -2.97 9.80
C GLN A 28 14.49 -4.23 8.93
N LEU A 29 13.79 -5.25 9.46
CA LEU A 29 13.56 -6.49 8.74
C LEU A 29 12.68 -6.31 7.50
N THR A 30 11.57 -5.57 7.62
CA THR A 30 10.70 -5.27 6.48
C THR A 30 11.44 -4.47 5.41
N ARG A 31 12.24 -3.47 5.81
CA ARG A 31 13.06 -2.68 4.88
C ARG A 31 14.08 -3.55 4.15
N LEU A 32 14.79 -4.43 4.86
CA LEU A 32 15.77 -5.33 4.25
C LEU A 32 15.12 -6.32 3.28
N GLN A 33 13.97 -6.90 3.65
CA GLN A 33 13.19 -7.78 2.78
C GLN A 33 12.73 -7.05 1.52
N SER A 34 12.10 -5.88 1.67
CA SER A 34 11.65 -5.07 0.52
C SER A 34 12.80 -4.64 -0.37
N ARG A 35 13.96 -4.28 0.19
CA ARG A 35 15.15 -3.94 -0.60
C ARG A 35 15.64 -5.11 -1.42
N TRP A 36 15.78 -6.28 -0.80
CA TRP A 36 16.23 -7.47 -1.52
C TRP A 36 15.26 -7.86 -2.65
N VAL A 37 13.96 -7.81 -2.39
CA VAL A 37 12.93 -8.05 -3.42
C VAL A 37 13.03 -7.02 -4.53
N LEU A 38 13.21 -5.74 -4.21
CA LEU A 38 13.34 -4.69 -5.22
C LEU A 38 14.59 -4.84 -6.08
N ASP A 39 15.76 -5.10 -5.49
CA ASP A 39 17.00 -5.29 -6.22
C ASP A 39 16.93 -6.52 -7.15
N PHE A 40 16.16 -7.55 -6.76
CA PHE A 40 15.87 -8.71 -7.60
C PHE A 40 14.85 -8.38 -8.70
N CYS A 41 13.71 -7.79 -8.33
CA CYS A 41 12.57 -7.57 -9.22
C CYS A 41 12.78 -6.40 -10.19
N GLN A 42 13.65 -5.43 -9.90
CA GLN A 42 14.02 -4.40 -10.88
C GLN A 42 14.50 -5.01 -12.19
N LYS A 43 15.24 -6.12 -12.11
CA LYS A 43 15.75 -6.85 -13.28
C LYS A 43 14.68 -7.64 -14.03
N VAL A 44 13.48 -7.77 -13.44
CA VAL A 44 12.35 -8.52 -13.99
C VAL A 44 11.43 -7.61 -14.80
N PHE A 45 11.44 -6.29 -14.51
CA PHE A 45 10.64 -5.36 -15.29
C PHE A 45 11.13 -5.29 -16.74
N SER A 46 10.18 -5.21 -17.66
CA SER A 46 10.44 -5.26 -19.11
C SER A 46 11.18 -4.04 -19.67
N LYS A 47 11.26 -2.96 -18.89
CA LYS A 47 11.91 -1.70 -19.27
C LYS A 47 12.64 -1.09 -18.08
N ASP A 48 13.66 -0.28 -18.33
CA ASP A 48 14.22 0.58 -17.29
C ASP A 48 13.30 1.77 -17.01
N ALA A 49 13.60 2.49 -15.92
CA ALA A 49 12.89 3.71 -15.57
C ALA A 49 13.28 4.88 -16.51
N ASP A 50 12.31 5.70 -16.92
CA ASP A 50 12.55 6.91 -17.72
C ASP A 50 11.74 8.14 -17.24
N GLU A 51 12.17 9.34 -17.65
CA GLU A 51 11.57 10.63 -17.24
C GLU A 51 10.07 10.79 -17.55
N THR A 52 9.48 9.95 -18.40
CA THR A 52 8.07 9.99 -18.77
C THR A 52 7.19 9.10 -17.88
N GLN A 53 7.81 8.14 -17.17
CA GLN A 53 7.08 7.14 -16.41
C GLN A 53 6.60 7.63 -15.05
N GLN A 54 5.41 7.18 -14.67
CA GLN A 54 4.78 7.47 -13.40
C GLN A 54 4.56 6.18 -12.61
N PHE A 55 4.92 6.21 -11.33
CA PHE A 55 4.86 5.05 -10.43
C PHE A 55 3.94 5.31 -9.24
N LEU A 56 3.32 4.25 -8.73
CA LEU A 56 2.43 4.28 -7.57
C LEU A 56 2.97 3.37 -6.47
N ASP A 57 2.93 3.83 -5.22
CA ASP A 57 3.23 3.02 -4.04
C ASP A 57 1.97 2.92 -3.17
N VAL A 58 1.31 1.77 -3.19
CA VAL A 58 0.05 1.51 -2.47
C VAL A 58 0.33 1.01 -1.06
N GLY A 59 -0.15 1.77 -0.09
CA GLY A 59 0.13 1.57 1.35
C GLY A 59 1.49 2.11 1.74
N CYS A 60 1.80 3.33 1.32
CA CYS A 60 3.10 3.95 1.55
C CYS A 60 3.41 4.23 3.03
N GLY A 61 2.40 4.20 3.92
CA GLY A 61 2.54 4.50 5.33
C GLY A 61 3.19 5.88 5.56
N ILE A 62 4.22 5.93 6.39
CA ILE A 62 4.95 7.17 6.68
C ILE A 62 5.79 7.69 5.50
N GLY A 63 5.90 6.96 4.38
CA GLY A 63 6.58 7.38 3.16
C GLY A 63 8.09 7.14 3.12
N ASP A 64 8.66 6.53 4.17
CA ASP A 64 10.10 6.28 4.30
C ASP A 64 10.61 5.29 3.25
N MET A 65 9.86 4.22 2.95
CA MET A 65 10.18 3.29 1.88
C MET A 65 10.01 3.94 0.50
N THR A 66 8.95 4.73 0.30
CA THR A 66 8.75 5.47 -0.96
C THR A 66 9.94 6.38 -1.25
N LYS A 67 10.43 7.10 -0.24
CA LYS A 67 11.51 8.08 -0.37
C LYS A 67 12.91 7.47 -0.45
N ASP A 68 13.22 6.52 0.42
CA ASP A 68 14.60 6.01 0.56
C ASP A 68 14.87 4.80 -0.32
N LEU A 69 13.80 4.08 -0.71
CA LEU A 69 13.90 2.83 -1.45
C LEU A 69 13.42 2.97 -2.88
N LEU A 70 12.15 3.33 -3.08
CA LEU A 70 11.56 3.39 -4.42
C LEU A 70 12.14 4.55 -5.23
N LEU A 71 12.23 5.76 -4.66
CA LEU A 71 12.69 6.92 -5.41
C LEU A 71 14.06 6.72 -6.08
N PRO A 72 15.14 6.28 -5.38
CA PRO A 72 16.43 6.06 -6.04
C PRO A 72 16.40 4.98 -7.13
N LEU A 73 15.53 3.98 -6.97
CA LEU A 73 15.38 2.85 -7.90
C LEU A 73 14.56 3.22 -9.14
N CYS A 74 13.65 4.17 -8.99
CA CYS A 74 12.75 4.60 -10.05
C CYS A 74 13.27 5.83 -10.79
N LEU A 75 14.37 6.46 -10.38
CA LEU A 75 14.94 7.59 -11.11
C LEU A 75 15.72 7.09 -12.35
N PRO A 76 15.64 7.80 -13.50
CA PRO A 76 14.80 8.98 -13.72
C PRO A 76 13.30 8.63 -13.86
N CYS A 77 12.42 9.50 -13.37
CA CYS A 77 10.96 9.35 -13.52
C CYS A 77 10.24 10.69 -13.68
N ARG A 78 8.98 10.63 -14.13
CA ARG A 78 8.06 11.76 -14.08
C ARG A 78 7.69 12.06 -12.63
N ARG A 79 7.19 11.05 -11.92
CA ARG A 79 6.69 11.14 -10.54
C ARG A 79 6.49 9.76 -9.92
N ILE A 80 6.62 9.67 -8.60
CA ILE A 80 6.09 8.59 -7.76
C ILE A 80 4.99 9.17 -6.88
N VAL A 81 3.83 8.53 -6.85
CA VAL A 81 2.73 8.89 -5.95
C VAL A 81 2.65 7.81 -4.87
N GLY A 82 2.87 8.18 -3.61
CA GLY A 82 2.63 7.29 -2.46
C GLY A 82 1.21 7.47 -1.95
N VAL A 83 0.47 6.39 -1.77
CA VAL A 83 -0.89 6.46 -1.25
C VAL A 83 -1.10 5.59 -0.03
N ASP A 84 -1.93 6.05 0.90
CA ASP A 84 -2.31 5.29 2.08
C ASP A 84 -3.78 5.56 2.44
N LEU A 85 -4.42 4.60 3.11
CA LEU A 85 -5.79 4.79 3.61
C LEU A 85 -5.83 5.83 4.74
N SER A 86 -4.78 5.90 5.56
CA SER A 86 -4.71 6.82 6.69
C SER A 86 -4.24 8.21 6.25
N GLY A 87 -5.11 9.21 6.41
CA GLY A 87 -4.74 10.61 6.20
C GLY A 87 -3.58 11.06 7.09
N GLU A 88 -3.49 10.58 8.34
CA GLU A 88 -2.39 10.92 9.25
C GLU A 88 -1.03 10.42 8.72
N MET A 89 -0.99 9.24 8.10
CA MET A 89 0.22 8.68 7.47
C MET A 89 0.65 9.53 6.28
N VAL A 90 -0.31 9.90 5.42
CA VAL A 90 -0.07 10.76 4.25
C VAL A 90 0.45 12.13 4.69
N GLU A 91 -0.20 12.78 5.66
CA GLU A 91 0.25 14.06 6.20
C GLU A 91 1.66 13.97 6.81
N HIS A 92 2.00 12.86 7.45
CA HIS A 92 3.36 12.63 7.94
C HIS A 92 4.35 12.54 6.78
N ALA A 93 4.05 11.74 5.75
CA ALA A 93 4.90 11.55 4.59
C ALA A 93 5.14 12.88 3.84
N GLU A 94 4.09 13.67 3.61
CA GLU A 94 4.18 14.99 2.97
C GLU A 94 5.01 16.00 3.76
N ARG A 95 4.99 15.91 5.10
CA ARG A 95 5.78 16.81 5.96
C ARG A 95 7.26 16.44 5.97
N HIS A 96 7.60 15.16 5.97
CA HIS A 96 8.97 14.70 6.20
C HIS A 96 9.73 14.36 4.90
N PHE A 97 9.04 14.01 3.81
CA PHE A 97 9.66 13.47 2.60
C PHE A 97 9.34 14.26 1.32
N ARG A 98 9.29 15.60 1.43
CA ARG A 98 9.11 16.49 0.28
C ARG A 98 10.21 16.31 -0.77
N HIS A 99 9.82 16.15 -2.03
CA HIS A 99 10.72 16.02 -3.16
C HIS A 99 9.97 16.31 -4.47
N ASP A 100 10.61 16.91 -5.47
CA ASP A 100 9.96 17.33 -6.73
C ASP A 100 9.36 16.16 -7.54
N LYS A 101 9.88 14.96 -7.33
CA LYS A 101 9.42 13.72 -7.96
C LYS A 101 8.46 12.90 -7.09
N LEU A 102 8.13 13.36 -5.89
CA LEU A 102 7.20 12.66 -4.99
C LEU A 102 5.93 13.47 -4.80
N ALA A 103 4.82 12.75 -4.71
CA ALA A 103 3.55 13.25 -4.18
C ALA A 103 2.99 12.18 -3.24
N PHE A 104 2.20 12.60 -2.25
CA PHE A 104 1.45 11.68 -1.41
C PHE A 104 -0.04 12.02 -1.47
N ALA A 105 -0.91 11.03 -1.31
CA ALA A 105 -2.35 11.22 -1.32
C ALA A 105 -3.07 10.14 -0.52
N GLN A 106 -4.23 10.48 0.05
CA GLN A 106 -5.08 9.48 0.69
C GLN A 106 -5.82 8.67 -0.38
N LEU A 107 -5.88 7.34 -0.21
CA LEU A 107 -6.63 6.44 -1.09
C LEU A 107 -7.05 5.18 -0.34
N ASP A 108 -8.36 4.88 -0.32
CA ASP A 108 -8.80 3.51 -0.07
C ASP A 108 -8.70 2.68 -1.35
N ILE A 109 -7.72 1.79 -1.43
CA ILE A 109 -7.54 0.91 -2.59
C ILE A 109 -8.72 -0.06 -2.79
N ALA A 110 -9.54 -0.29 -1.77
CA ALA A 110 -10.76 -1.09 -1.88
C ALA A 110 -11.99 -0.27 -2.30
N SER A 111 -11.92 1.07 -2.35
CA SER A 111 -13.02 1.92 -2.81
C SER A 111 -12.93 2.15 -4.33
N GLU A 112 -13.98 1.76 -5.06
CA GLU A 112 -14.04 2.02 -6.50
C GLU A 112 -14.23 3.51 -6.84
N GLU A 113 -14.91 4.25 -5.96
CA GLU A 113 -15.13 5.68 -6.10
C GLU A 113 -13.83 6.44 -5.93
N ASP A 114 -13.11 6.19 -4.83
CA ASP A 114 -11.82 6.82 -4.56
C ASP A 114 -10.82 6.55 -5.68
N VAL A 115 -10.76 5.30 -6.18
CA VAL A 115 -9.89 4.93 -7.30
C VAL A 115 -10.26 5.67 -8.59
N THR A 116 -11.55 5.92 -8.83
CA THR A 116 -12.00 6.67 -10.00
C THR A 116 -11.56 8.14 -9.90
N GLN A 117 -11.79 8.78 -8.76
CA GLN A 117 -11.37 10.16 -8.50
C GLN A 117 -9.83 10.29 -8.55
N PHE A 118 -9.11 9.30 -8.03
CA PHE A 118 -7.67 9.26 -8.05
C PHE A 118 -7.10 9.16 -9.48
N VAL A 119 -7.73 8.36 -10.35
CA VAL A 119 -7.37 8.29 -11.78
C VAL A 119 -7.61 9.63 -12.47
N ASP A 120 -8.70 10.33 -12.16
CA ASP A 120 -8.97 11.65 -12.75
C ASP A 120 -7.90 12.68 -12.35
N GLN A 121 -7.38 12.59 -11.13
CA GLN A 121 -6.36 13.52 -10.62
C GLN A 121 -4.94 13.18 -11.07
N TYR A 122 -4.54 11.91 -11.01
CA TYR A 122 -3.14 11.49 -11.21
C TYR A 122 -2.92 10.72 -12.52
N GLY A 123 -3.97 10.25 -13.17
CA GLY A 123 -3.89 9.38 -14.34
C GLY A 123 -3.45 7.95 -13.99
N LEU A 124 -3.00 7.23 -15.02
CA LEU A 124 -2.58 5.83 -14.91
C LEU A 124 -1.06 5.70 -14.71
N PHE A 125 -0.65 4.55 -14.21
CA PHE A 125 0.72 4.28 -13.78
C PHE A 125 1.41 3.22 -14.63
N ASP A 126 2.70 3.43 -14.90
CA ASP A 126 3.54 2.45 -15.59
C ASP A 126 3.87 1.28 -14.67
N ARG A 127 4.03 1.57 -13.36
CA ARG A 127 4.20 0.54 -12.33
C ARG A 127 3.45 0.84 -11.05
N VAL A 128 2.95 -0.22 -10.42
CA VAL A 128 2.38 -0.19 -9.07
C VAL A 128 3.21 -1.07 -8.14
N TYR A 129 3.65 -0.49 -7.04
CA TYR A 129 4.34 -1.15 -5.95
C TYR A 129 3.40 -1.26 -4.74
N SER A 130 3.53 -2.32 -3.95
CA SER A 130 2.90 -2.41 -2.63
C SER A 130 3.73 -3.33 -1.74
N PHE A 131 4.07 -2.86 -0.53
CA PHE A 131 4.91 -3.59 0.42
C PHE A 131 4.18 -3.82 1.73
N ASN A 132 3.78 -5.06 2.00
CA ASN A 132 3.11 -5.51 3.22
C ASN A 132 1.85 -4.69 3.58
N CYS A 133 1.23 -4.01 2.61
CA CYS A 133 -0.04 -3.30 2.78
C CYS A 133 -1.22 -4.24 2.56
N LEU A 134 -1.17 -5.07 1.52
CA LEU A 134 -2.34 -5.80 1.06
C LEU A 134 -2.95 -6.65 2.17
N VAL A 135 -2.17 -7.31 3.02
CA VAL A 135 -2.66 -8.11 4.17
C VAL A 135 -3.64 -7.39 5.11
N TRP A 136 -3.64 -6.06 5.13
CA TRP A 136 -4.53 -5.24 5.96
C TRP A 136 -5.86 -4.89 5.27
N VAL A 137 -5.98 -5.13 3.97
CA VAL A 137 -7.17 -4.84 3.17
C VAL A 137 -8.16 -6.00 3.27
N ARG A 138 -9.41 -5.72 3.65
CA ARG A 138 -10.41 -6.77 3.83
C ARG A 138 -10.85 -7.39 2.49
N ASP A 139 -11.18 -6.56 1.51
CA ASP A 139 -11.56 -7.02 0.16
C ASP A 139 -10.33 -7.01 -0.77
N GLN A 140 -9.50 -8.05 -0.62
CA GLN A 140 -8.30 -8.27 -1.45
C GLN A 140 -8.63 -8.33 -2.95
N ALA A 141 -9.76 -8.96 -3.30
CA ALA A 141 -10.18 -9.12 -4.68
C ALA A 141 -10.48 -7.77 -5.32
N ARG A 142 -11.14 -6.87 -4.58
CA ARG A 142 -11.35 -5.47 -5.00
C ARG A 142 -10.04 -4.73 -5.16
N ALA A 143 -9.16 -4.82 -4.17
CA ALA A 143 -7.87 -4.14 -4.18
C ALA A 143 -7.05 -4.54 -5.42
N LEU A 144 -6.96 -5.83 -5.74
CA LEU A 144 -6.26 -6.32 -6.93
C LEU A 144 -6.91 -5.86 -8.23
N LYS A 145 -8.25 -5.84 -8.32
CA LYS A 145 -8.96 -5.30 -9.49
C LYS A 145 -8.69 -3.80 -9.66
N ASN A 146 -8.67 -3.05 -8.58
CA ASN A 146 -8.39 -1.61 -8.60
C ASN A 146 -6.93 -1.33 -8.95
N ILE A 147 -5.97 -2.10 -8.44
CA ILE A 147 -4.56 -2.04 -8.87
C ILE A 147 -4.46 -2.26 -10.38
N ALA A 148 -5.18 -3.25 -10.94
CA ALA A 148 -5.20 -3.47 -12.38
C ALA A 148 -5.81 -2.27 -13.16
N ARG A 149 -6.83 -1.59 -12.60
CA ARG A 149 -7.41 -0.38 -13.20
C ARG A 149 -6.48 0.84 -13.16
N LEU A 150 -5.57 0.89 -12.19
CA LEU A 150 -4.59 1.97 -12.03
C LEU A 150 -3.40 1.82 -12.98
N LEU A 151 -3.17 0.63 -13.53
CA LEU A 151 -2.10 0.39 -14.49
C LEU A 151 -2.46 0.90 -15.88
N LYS A 152 -1.48 1.49 -16.57
CA LYS A 152 -1.53 1.71 -18.01
C LYS A 152 -1.61 0.37 -18.75
N PRO A 153 -2.04 0.36 -20.03
CA PRO A 153 -1.85 -0.81 -20.88
C PRO A 153 -0.39 -1.27 -20.85
N ARG A 154 -0.17 -2.55 -20.53
CA ARG A 154 1.17 -3.16 -20.34
C ARG A 154 1.96 -2.64 -19.13
N GLY A 155 1.31 -1.96 -18.20
CA GLY A 155 1.90 -1.62 -16.90
C GLY A 155 2.18 -2.88 -16.08
N GLU A 156 3.13 -2.77 -15.16
CA GLU A 156 3.63 -3.89 -14.35
C GLU A 156 3.37 -3.63 -12.87
N CYS A 157 3.28 -4.67 -12.04
CA CYS A 157 3.20 -4.48 -10.60
C CYS A 157 4.14 -5.39 -9.83
N LEU A 158 4.59 -4.90 -8.67
CA LEU A 158 5.33 -5.68 -7.68
C LEU A 158 4.59 -5.58 -6.35
N LEU A 159 3.95 -6.70 -5.99
CA LEU A 159 3.14 -6.80 -4.79
C LEU A 159 3.83 -7.77 -3.83
N VAL A 160 4.29 -7.25 -2.70
CA VAL A 160 4.96 -8.02 -1.64
C VAL A 160 4.02 -8.11 -0.46
N PHE A 161 3.53 -9.32 -0.16
CA PHE A 161 2.62 -9.56 0.96
C PHE A 161 2.69 -11.01 1.40
N HIS A 162 2.26 -11.28 2.64
CA HIS A 162 2.20 -12.64 3.17
C HIS A 162 0.96 -13.36 2.60
N ALA A 163 1.19 -14.35 1.73
CA ALA A 163 0.11 -15.15 1.13
C ALA A 163 -0.58 -16.09 2.14
N SER A 164 0.18 -16.57 3.14
CA SER A 164 -0.34 -17.30 4.28
C SER A 164 0.48 -16.97 5.51
N MET A 165 -0.20 -16.83 6.65
CA MET A 165 0.45 -16.62 7.93
C MET A 165 -0.35 -17.41 8.96
N HIS A 166 0.24 -18.45 9.54
CA HIS A 166 -0.44 -19.27 10.54
C HIS A 166 -0.99 -18.44 11.72
N ALA A 167 -0.37 -17.28 12.00
CA ALA A 167 -0.89 -16.32 12.97
C ALA A 167 -2.27 -15.75 12.58
N LEU A 168 -2.61 -15.60 11.30
CA LEU A 168 -3.95 -15.19 10.86
C LEU A 168 -4.97 -16.30 11.05
N ASP A 169 -4.57 -17.56 10.83
CA ASP A 169 -5.42 -18.71 11.12
C ASP A 169 -5.67 -18.85 12.62
N VAL A 170 -4.61 -18.67 13.42
CA VAL A 170 -4.70 -18.63 14.89
C VAL A 170 -5.55 -17.44 15.35
N ASN A 171 -5.38 -16.25 14.80
CA ASN A 171 -6.22 -15.09 15.15
C ASN A 171 -7.69 -15.35 14.81
N ARG A 172 -7.98 -15.95 13.65
CA ARG A 172 -9.34 -16.37 13.27
C ARG A 172 -9.90 -17.37 14.29
N SER A 173 -9.14 -18.40 14.64
CA SER A 173 -9.53 -19.38 15.65
C SER A 173 -9.69 -18.74 17.04
N LEU A 174 -8.86 -17.77 17.41
CA LEU A 174 -8.94 -17.07 18.71
C LEU A 174 -10.20 -16.21 18.80
N VAL A 175 -10.58 -15.51 17.73
CA VAL A 175 -11.84 -14.72 17.68
C VAL A 175 -13.06 -15.63 17.83
N GLU A 176 -13.00 -16.85 17.33
CA GLU A 176 -14.06 -17.86 17.46
C GLU A 176 -14.10 -18.53 18.85
N MET A 177 -13.07 -18.38 19.68
CA MET A 177 -13.04 -18.95 21.03
C MET A 177 -13.87 -18.09 22.00
N GLU A 178 -14.77 -18.75 22.75
CA GLU A 178 -15.68 -18.14 23.72
C GLU A 178 -14.97 -17.29 24.80
N ARG A 179 -13.71 -17.63 25.11
CA ARG A 179 -12.86 -16.87 26.05
C ARG A 179 -12.51 -15.46 25.56
N TRP A 180 -12.45 -15.24 24.25
CA TRP A 180 -11.93 -14.03 23.62
C TRP A 180 -12.96 -13.30 22.73
N GLY A 181 -14.10 -13.92 22.40
CA GLY A 181 -15.20 -13.31 21.65
C GLY A 181 -16.10 -12.40 22.51
N LYS A 182 -15.53 -11.35 23.11
CA LYS A 182 -16.30 -10.27 23.76
C LYS A 182 -16.47 -9.07 22.84
#